data_AF-A0A2A2GVP2-F1
#
_entry.id   AF-A0A2A2GVP2-F1
#
_cell.length_a   1.000
_cell.length_b   1.000
_cell.length_c   1.000
_cell.angle_alpha   90.00
_cell.angle_beta   90.00
_cell.angle_gamma   90.00
#
_symmetry.space_group_name_H-M   'P 1'
#
loop_
_entity.id
_entity.type
_entity.pdbx_description
1 polymer ?
#
loop_
_entity_poly.entity_id
_entity_poly.type
_entity_poly.pdbx_seq_one_letter_code
_entity_poly.pdbx_strand_id
1 'polypeptide(L)'
;MIFNDIQQTIRDGNKSYLHSYRDVFKNSMEKFQKISGLLSEVSNYVNESSKDNFITLKQQKILDDFQQLKTKLSQEPEGIIYQQEIKFIQHADGDYQKVGDDSDVRYTEAQALALMQSYRQSFEQKVTGTLIEAPNLDQINANSLTQGITIKIKIDIKPLERVIKVVKNLQQPTKDNLEISQARFNLINTAIDTTKKDYQAMLDEMSQRYNAANANFVKI
;
A
#
# COMPACT_ATOMS: atom_id res chain seq x y z
N MET A 1 20.16 -5.54 -34.64
CA MET A 1 18.73 -5.20 -34.43
C MET A 1 18.23 -5.77 -33.13
N ILE A 2 18.12 -7.10 -32.98
CA ILE A 2 17.59 -7.79 -31.77
C ILE A 2 18.16 -7.26 -30.42
N PHE A 3 19.47 -6.96 -30.34
CA PHE A 3 20.09 -6.47 -29.10
C PHE A 3 19.61 -5.06 -28.69
N ASN A 4 19.34 -4.17 -29.65
CA ASN A 4 18.84 -2.83 -29.37
C ASN A 4 17.37 -2.87 -28.94
N ASP A 5 16.57 -3.75 -29.54
CA ASP A 5 15.14 -3.89 -29.20
C ASP A 5 14.97 -4.51 -27.80
N ILE A 6 15.84 -5.45 -27.42
CA ILE A 6 15.92 -6.00 -26.06
C ILE A 6 16.35 -4.91 -25.07
N GLN A 7 17.38 -4.11 -25.40
CA GLN A 7 17.81 -3.01 -24.52
C GLN A 7 16.74 -1.93 -24.36
N GLN A 8 16.01 -1.59 -25.42
CA GLN A 8 14.92 -0.62 -25.37
C GLN A 8 13.75 -1.15 -24.54
N THR A 9 13.35 -2.42 -24.73
CA THR A 9 12.34 -3.10 -23.90
C THR A 9 12.71 -3.10 -22.42
N ILE A 10 13.99 -3.35 -22.10
CA ILE A 10 14.52 -3.30 -20.73
C ILE A 10 14.48 -1.86 -20.19
N ARG A 11 14.88 -0.86 -20.98
CA ARG A 11 14.84 0.57 -20.57
C ARG A 11 13.41 1.04 -20.31
N ASP A 12 12.45 0.70 -21.16
CA ASP A 12 11.06 1.12 -21.05
C ASP A 12 10.34 0.41 -19.88
N GLY A 13 10.63 -0.89 -19.69
CA GLY A 13 10.23 -1.62 -18.48
C GLY A 13 10.77 -0.96 -17.21
N ASN A 14 12.06 -0.58 -17.20
CA ASN A 14 12.69 0.06 -16.05
C ASN A 14 12.18 1.48 -15.77
N LYS A 15 11.86 2.27 -16.80
CA LYS A 15 11.26 3.62 -16.66
C LYS A 15 9.85 3.55 -16.08
N SER A 16 9.03 2.62 -16.58
CA SER A 16 7.69 2.39 -16.02
C SER A 16 7.76 1.88 -14.57
N TYR A 17 8.77 1.06 -14.26
CA TYR A 17 9.01 0.54 -12.91
C TYR A 17 9.45 1.62 -11.91
N LEU A 18 10.33 2.54 -12.32
CA LEU A 18 10.77 3.66 -11.48
C LEU A 18 9.63 4.62 -11.11
N HIS A 19 8.80 4.99 -12.09
CA HIS A 19 7.63 5.84 -11.84
C HIS A 19 6.62 5.18 -10.90
N SER A 20 6.41 3.86 -11.04
CA SER A 20 5.55 3.08 -10.17
C SER A 20 5.98 3.18 -8.71
N TYR A 21 7.29 3.01 -8.41
CA TYR A 21 7.78 3.13 -7.04
C TYR A 21 7.69 4.54 -6.46
N ARG A 22 7.91 5.58 -7.29
CA ARG A 22 7.76 6.97 -6.84
C ARG A 22 6.32 7.23 -6.40
N ASP A 23 5.35 6.83 -7.21
CA ASP A 23 3.94 7.06 -6.94
C ASP A 23 3.46 6.23 -5.75
N VAL A 24 3.92 4.97 -5.64
CA VAL A 24 3.71 4.12 -4.45
C VAL A 24 4.25 4.78 -3.18
N PHE A 25 5.47 5.31 -3.21
CA PHE A 25 6.09 5.97 -2.05
C PHE A 25 5.31 7.23 -1.65
N LYS A 26 5.03 8.11 -2.61
CA LYS A 26 4.28 9.36 -2.36
C LYS A 26 2.90 9.07 -1.75
N ASN A 27 2.13 8.19 -2.38
CA ASN A 27 0.78 7.88 -1.92
C ASN A 27 0.82 7.19 -0.56
N SER A 28 1.80 6.32 -0.30
CA SER A 28 1.99 5.70 1.02
C SER A 28 2.28 6.73 2.10
N MET A 29 3.13 7.73 1.81
CA MET A 29 3.45 8.80 2.74
C MET A 29 2.20 9.62 3.12
N GLU A 30 1.36 9.98 2.14
CA GLU A 30 0.11 10.69 2.38
C GLU A 30 -0.86 9.88 3.27
N LYS A 31 -1.00 8.56 3.01
CA LYS A 31 -1.84 7.69 3.85
C LYS A 31 -1.28 7.56 5.26
N PHE A 32 0.03 7.39 5.40
CA PHE A 32 0.68 7.30 6.69
C PHE A 32 0.50 8.57 7.52
N GLN A 33 0.68 9.75 6.92
CA GLN A 33 0.46 11.03 7.61
C GLN A 33 -0.95 11.13 8.17
N LYS A 34 -1.96 10.69 7.41
CA LYS A 34 -3.34 10.67 7.86
C LYS A 34 -3.57 9.72 9.05
N ILE A 35 -2.99 8.51 9.01
CA ILE A 35 -3.08 7.55 10.11
C ILE A 35 -2.37 8.10 11.34
N SER A 36 -1.13 8.57 11.18
CA SER A 36 -0.31 9.10 12.26
C SER A 36 -0.90 10.35 12.90
N GLY A 37 -1.55 11.24 12.13
CA GLY A 37 -2.27 12.38 12.67
C GLY A 37 -3.36 11.94 13.64
N LEU A 38 -4.24 11.05 13.20
CA LEU A 38 -5.36 10.57 14.00
C LEU A 38 -4.91 9.77 15.24
N LEU A 39 -3.83 8.99 15.13
CA LEU A 39 -3.23 8.29 16.27
C LEU A 39 -2.54 9.24 17.27
N SER A 40 -2.06 10.40 16.83
CA SER A 40 -1.41 11.38 17.71
C SER A 40 -2.39 12.19 18.53
N GLU A 41 -3.66 12.22 18.13
CA GLU A 41 -4.76 12.87 18.86
C GLU A 41 -5.32 12.00 19.99
N VAL A 42 -4.63 10.93 20.40
CA VAL A 42 -5.12 10.01 21.44
C VAL A 42 -5.40 10.70 22.77
N SER A 43 -4.65 11.76 23.09
CA SER A 43 -4.83 12.58 24.28
C SER A 43 -6.20 13.28 24.32
N ASN A 44 -6.82 13.56 23.17
CA ASN A 44 -8.14 14.21 23.09
C ASN A 44 -9.28 13.31 23.60
N TYR A 45 -9.03 12.01 23.68
CA TYR A 45 -9.96 11.03 24.24
C TYR A 45 -9.78 10.82 25.73
N VAL A 46 -8.86 11.53 26.38
CA VAL A 46 -8.56 11.35 27.81
C VAL A 46 -8.88 12.62 28.57
N ASN A 47 -9.53 12.44 29.72
CA ASN A 47 -9.68 13.46 30.74
C ASN A 47 -9.04 12.95 32.04
N GLU A 48 -8.72 13.87 32.95
CA GLU A 48 -8.32 13.54 34.32
C GLU A 48 -9.41 12.70 35.02
N SER A 49 -8.98 11.77 35.89
CA SER A 49 -9.87 11.09 36.83
C SER A 49 -9.71 11.72 38.21
N SER A 50 -10.76 11.64 39.03
CA SER A 50 -10.70 11.99 40.44
C SER A 50 -9.93 10.97 41.30
N LYS A 51 -9.47 9.85 40.72
CA LYS A 51 -8.70 8.81 41.42
C LYS A 51 -7.23 8.85 41.00
N ASP A 52 -6.34 8.77 41.98
CA ASP A 52 -4.90 8.69 41.75
C ASP A 52 -4.52 7.52 40.84
N ASN A 53 -3.69 7.79 39.83
CA ASN A 53 -3.23 6.82 38.81
C ASN A 53 -4.33 6.26 37.89
N PHE A 54 -5.49 6.91 37.81
CA PHE A 54 -6.53 6.62 36.83
C PHE A 54 -6.73 7.78 35.86
N ILE A 55 -7.32 7.46 34.72
CA ILE A 55 -7.78 8.42 33.73
C ILE A 55 -9.20 8.08 33.28
N THR A 56 -9.91 9.08 32.79
CA THR A 56 -11.22 8.89 32.16
C THR A 56 -11.03 8.84 30.64
N LEU A 57 -11.24 7.68 30.03
CA LEU A 57 -11.13 7.47 28.59
C LEU A 57 -12.51 7.54 27.92
N LYS A 58 -12.63 8.35 26.86
CA LYS A 58 -13.77 8.38 25.94
C LYS A 58 -13.75 7.16 25.00
N GLN A 59 -13.90 5.95 25.55
CA GLN A 59 -13.63 4.68 24.86
C GLN A 59 -14.46 4.52 23.60
N GLN A 60 -15.75 4.86 23.64
CA GLN A 60 -16.63 4.72 22.47
C GLN A 60 -16.16 5.64 21.33
N LYS A 61 -15.83 6.90 21.65
CA LYS A 61 -15.37 7.88 20.66
C LYS A 61 -14.08 7.45 19.96
N ILE A 62 -13.06 7.01 20.72
CA ILE A 62 -11.80 6.53 20.11
C ILE A 62 -12.04 5.29 19.24
N LEU A 63 -12.94 4.39 19.66
CA LEU A 63 -13.30 3.21 18.87
C LEU A 63 -14.03 3.58 17.58
N ASP A 64 -14.94 4.55 17.63
CA ASP A 64 -15.67 5.03 16.46
C ASP A 64 -14.73 5.71 15.47
N ASP A 65 -13.89 6.64 15.94
CA ASP A 65 -12.94 7.37 15.10
C ASP A 65 -11.92 6.41 14.44
N PHE A 66 -11.42 5.40 15.18
CA PHE A 66 -10.51 4.39 14.62
C PHE A 66 -11.22 3.41 13.67
N GLN A 67 -12.47 3.03 13.94
CA GLN A 67 -13.24 2.16 13.04
C GLN A 67 -13.63 2.89 11.76
N GLN A 68 -14.00 4.17 11.82
CA GLN A 68 -14.25 4.98 10.64
C GLN A 68 -13.00 5.08 9.77
N LEU A 69 -11.83 5.31 10.38
CA LEU A 69 -10.56 5.30 9.65
C LEU A 69 -10.30 3.94 8.99
N LYS A 70 -10.49 2.83 9.72
CA LYS A 70 -10.34 1.47 9.18
C LYS A 70 -11.26 1.26 7.98
N THR A 71 -12.55 1.57 8.11
CA THR A 71 -13.54 1.42 7.04
C THR A 71 -13.13 2.24 5.82
N LYS A 72 -12.74 3.50 6.02
CA LYS A 72 -12.28 4.37 4.95
C LYS A 72 -11.06 3.79 4.24
N LEU A 73 -10.06 3.30 4.97
CA LEU A 73 -8.86 2.68 4.40
C LEU A 73 -9.12 1.30 3.76
N SER A 74 -10.25 0.66 4.04
CA SER A 74 -10.64 -0.61 3.42
C SER A 74 -11.40 -0.42 2.10
N GLN A 75 -11.92 0.79 1.86
CA GLN A 75 -12.70 1.13 0.66
C GLN A 75 -11.80 1.68 -0.45
N GLU A 76 -12.25 1.52 -1.70
CA GLU A 76 -11.60 2.13 -2.86
C GLU A 76 -12.26 3.49 -3.17
N PRO A 77 -11.49 4.53 -3.55
CA PRO A 77 -10.04 4.53 -3.79
C PRO A 77 -9.18 4.73 -2.54
N GLU A 78 -9.76 4.95 -1.37
CA GLU A 78 -9.02 5.40 -0.18
C GLU A 78 -7.95 4.44 0.35
N GLY A 79 -8.13 3.13 0.21
CA GLY A 79 -7.15 2.11 0.59
C GLY A 79 -6.07 1.85 -0.46
N ILE A 80 -6.27 2.33 -1.68
CA ILE A 80 -5.35 2.13 -2.80
C ILE A 80 -4.18 3.11 -2.64
N ILE A 81 -2.98 2.53 -2.64
CA ILE A 81 -1.70 3.25 -2.72
C ILE A 81 -1.31 3.40 -4.19
N TYR A 82 -1.49 2.35 -4.98
CA TYR A 82 -1.14 2.36 -6.39
C TYR A 82 -2.06 1.41 -7.16
N GLN A 83 -2.41 1.80 -8.37
CA GLN A 83 -3.15 0.96 -9.30
C GLN A 83 -2.59 1.19 -10.70
N GLN A 84 -2.32 0.09 -11.40
CA GLN A 84 -1.92 0.12 -12.79
C GLN A 84 -2.67 -0.95 -13.56
N GLU A 85 -3.27 -0.55 -14.67
CA GLU A 85 -3.74 -1.48 -15.70
C GLU A 85 -2.62 -1.65 -16.74
N ILE A 86 -2.40 -2.89 -17.16
CA ILE A 86 -1.45 -3.25 -18.21
C ILE A 86 -2.23 -3.96 -19.29
N LYS A 87 -2.25 -3.37 -20.48
CA LYS A 87 -3.05 -3.82 -21.61
C LYS A 87 -2.28 -3.59 -22.90
N PHE A 88 -2.57 -4.41 -23.89
CA PHE A 88 -2.01 -4.32 -25.23
C PHE A 88 -3.11 -4.25 -26.28
N ILE A 89 -2.82 -3.59 -27.38
CA ILE A 89 -3.61 -3.63 -28.60
C ILE A 89 -2.90 -4.56 -29.57
N GLN A 90 -3.63 -5.54 -30.11
CA GLN A 90 -3.14 -6.38 -31.19
C GLN A 90 -3.38 -5.69 -32.53
N HIS A 91 -2.37 -5.69 -33.38
CA HIS A 91 -2.40 -5.12 -34.73
C HIS A 91 -2.63 -6.22 -35.79
N ALA A 92 -2.93 -5.80 -37.01
CA ALA A 92 -3.32 -6.71 -38.09
C ALA A 92 -2.22 -7.71 -38.51
N ASP A 93 -0.95 -7.35 -38.27
CA ASP A 93 0.24 -8.18 -38.46
C ASP A 93 0.45 -9.22 -37.35
N GLY A 94 -0.37 -9.18 -36.29
CA GLY A 94 -0.28 -10.07 -35.13
C GLY A 94 0.61 -9.53 -34.00
N ASP A 95 1.27 -8.40 -34.21
CA ASP A 95 2.10 -7.76 -33.19
C ASP A 95 1.25 -6.97 -32.19
N TYR A 96 1.83 -6.75 -31.01
CA TYR A 96 1.18 -6.09 -29.88
C TYR A 96 1.88 -4.77 -29.55
N GLN A 97 1.10 -3.77 -29.18
CA GLN A 97 1.59 -2.48 -28.66
C GLN A 97 0.97 -2.22 -27.29
N LYS A 98 1.77 -1.79 -26.32
CA LYS A 98 1.29 -1.48 -24.97
C LYS A 98 0.40 -0.22 -25.00
N VAL A 99 -0.76 -0.29 -24.35
CA VAL A 99 -1.67 0.86 -24.20
C VAL A 99 -1.06 1.89 -23.25
N GLY A 100 -1.12 3.17 -23.62
CA GLY A 100 -0.60 4.28 -22.82
C GLY A 100 0.92 4.43 -22.85
N ASP A 101 1.59 3.70 -23.75
CA ASP A 101 2.97 3.98 -24.12
C ASP A 101 2.96 4.80 -25.43
N ASP A 102 3.61 5.97 -25.42
CA ASP A 102 3.74 6.84 -26.60
C ASP A 102 4.81 6.32 -27.58
N SER A 103 5.39 5.15 -27.31
CA SER A 103 6.35 4.49 -28.17
C SER A 103 5.68 3.68 -29.29
N ASP A 104 6.27 3.71 -30.49
CA ASP A 104 5.87 2.85 -31.61
C ASP A 104 6.41 1.41 -31.49
N VAL A 105 6.83 1.01 -30.29
CA VAL A 105 7.44 -0.31 -30.07
C VAL A 105 6.39 -1.41 -30.26
N ARG A 106 6.74 -2.39 -31.10
CA ARG A 106 5.94 -3.57 -31.40
C ARG A 106 6.56 -4.80 -30.75
N TYR A 107 5.70 -5.61 -30.13
CA TYR A 107 6.07 -6.82 -29.44
C TYR A 107 5.40 -8.02 -30.11
N THR A 108 6.16 -9.09 -30.30
CA THR A 108 5.56 -10.40 -30.55
C THR A 108 4.71 -10.83 -29.35
N GLU A 109 3.77 -11.76 -29.53
CA GLU A 109 2.93 -12.29 -28.44
C GLU A 109 3.76 -12.76 -27.23
N ALA A 110 4.84 -13.50 -27.49
CA ALA A 110 5.73 -14.02 -26.46
C ALA A 110 6.41 -12.89 -25.67
N GLN A 111 6.85 -11.82 -26.35
CA GLN A 111 7.46 -10.65 -25.71
C GLN A 111 6.43 -9.86 -24.88
N ALA A 112 5.23 -9.64 -25.41
CA ALA A 112 4.16 -8.94 -24.70
C ALA A 112 3.73 -9.71 -23.44
N LEU A 113 3.63 -11.04 -23.54
CA LEU A 113 3.30 -11.91 -22.41
C LEU A 113 4.40 -11.88 -21.34
N ALA A 114 5.66 -12.01 -21.75
CA ALA A 114 6.80 -11.92 -20.85
C ALA A 114 6.87 -10.55 -20.15
N LEU A 115 6.57 -9.46 -20.88
CA LEU A 115 6.53 -8.12 -20.31
C LEU A 115 5.39 -7.98 -19.28
N MET A 116 4.18 -8.45 -19.60
CA MET A 116 3.04 -8.44 -18.67
C MET A 116 3.34 -9.24 -17.38
N GLN A 117 3.93 -10.42 -17.52
CA GLN A 117 4.35 -11.27 -16.39
C GLN A 117 5.46 -10.61 -15.57
N SER A 118 6.42 -9.95 -16.23
CA SER A 118 7.49 -9.20 -15.57
C SER A 118 6.93 -8.08 -14.69
N TYR A 119 5.97 -7.28 -15.19
CA TYR A 119 5.32 -6.27 -14.34
C TYR A 119 4.67 -6.91 -13.11
N ARG A 120 3.93 -8.00 -13.28
CA ARG A 120 3.30 -8.71 -12.16
C ARG A 120 4.33 -9.20 -11.14
N GLN A 121 5.43 -9.79 -11.58
CA GLN A 121 6.54 -10.28 -10.76
C GLN A 121 7.26 -9.16 -10.03
N SER A 122 7.40 -8.01 -10.68
CA SER A 122 8.10 -6.86 -10.12
C SER A 122 7.46 -6.37 -8.80
N PHE A 123 6.17 -6.65 -8.60
CA PHE A 123 5.43 -6.38 -7.38
C PHE A 123 5.33 -7.60 -6.43
N GLU A 124 5.79 -8.81 -6.78
CA GLU A 124 5.73 -9.99 -5.89
C GLU A 124 6.62 -9.89 -4.65
N GLN A 125 7.67 -9.06 -4.72
CA GLN A 125 8.46 -8.73 -3.56
C GLN A 125 7.62 -7.83 -2.64
N LYS A 126 6.77 -8.47 -1.82
CA LYS A 126 5.91 -7.82 -0.84
C LYS A 126 6.69 -6.74 -0.11
N VAL A 127 6.20 -5.50 -0.20
CA VAL A 127 6.62 -4.45 0.71
C VAL A 127 5.90 -4.70 2.03
N THR A 128 6.64 -4.72 3.13
CA THR A 128 6.06 -4.88 4.47
C THR A 128 4.95 -3.84 4.68
N GLY A 129 3.79 -4.26 5.18
CA GLY A 129 2.66 -3.34 5.41
C GLY A 129 1.82 -3.00 4.16
N THR A 130 1.99 -3.73 3.04
CA THR A 130 1.11 -3.63 1.87
C THR A 130 0.38 -4.93 1.56
N LEU A 131 -0.73 -4.81 0.85
CA LEU A 131 -1.47 -5.91 0.23
C LEU A 131 -1.46 -5.71 -1.28
N ILE A 132 -1.16 -6.77 -2.03
CA ILE A 132 -1.14 -6.74 -3.49
C ILE A 132 -2.32 -7.57 -4.00
N GLU A 133 -3.15 -6.93 -4.82
CA GLU A 133 -4.23 -7.58 -5.57
C GLU A 133 -3.87 -7.56 -7.04
N ALA A 134 -3.61 -8.74 -7.59
CA ALA A 134 -3.25 -8.94 -8.98
C ALA A 134 -3.51 -10.40 -9.36
N PRO A 135 -3.75 -10.72 -10.65
CA PRO A 135 -3.92 -12.11 -11.08
C PRO A 135 -2.68 -12.95 -10.74
N ASN A 136 -2.88 -14.25 -10.54
CA ASN A 136 -1.74 -15.17 -10.37
C ASN A 136 -1.00 -15.31 -11.71
N LEU A 137 0.31 -15.56 -11.66
CA LEU A 137 1.14 -15.64 -12.88
C LEU A 137 0.68 -16.73 -13.85
N ASP A 138 0.22 -17.87 -13.34
CA ASP A 138 -0.32 -18.99 -14.10
C ASP A 138 -1.65 -18.68 -14.80
N GLN A 139 -2.33 -17.61 -14.38
CA GLN A 139 -3.56 -17.13 -15.01
C GLN A 139 -3.30 -16.13 -16.14
N ILE A 140 -2.08 -15.57 -16.24
CA ILE A 140 -1.70 -14.62 -17.29
C ILE A 140 -1.35 -15.39 -18.57
N ASN A 141 -2.16 -15.20 -19.61
CA ASN A 141 -2.03 -15.88 -20.90
C ASN A 141 -2.27 -14.90 -22.07
N ALA A 142 -2.28 -15.40 -23.32
CA ALA A 142 -2.47 -14.57 -24.51
C ALA A 142 -3.75 -13.72 -24.47
N ASN A 143 -4.87 -14.26 -23.94
CA ASN A 143 -6.12 -13.50 -23.81
C ASN A 143 -5.99 -12.33 -22.82
N SER A 144 -5.10 -12.45 -21.83
CA SER A 144 -4.83 -11.38 -20.87
C SER A 144 -4.22 -10.14 -21.52
N LEU A 145 -3.50 -10.29 -22.65
CA LEU A 145 -2.86 -9.18 -23.34
C LEU A 145 -3.87 -8.10 -23.74
N THR A 146 -4.97 -8.51 -24.38
CA THR A 146 -5.99 -7.59 -24.89
C THR A 146 -7.11 -7.32 -23.87
N GLN A 147 -7.37 -8.23 -22.93
CA GLN A 147 -8.30 -7.97 -21.82
C GLN A 147 -7.71 -7.00 -20.79
N GLY A 148 -6.38 -7.02 -20.64
CA GLY A 148 -5.64 -6.27 -19.63
C GLY A 148 -5.60 -7.00 -18.29
N ILE A 149 -4.57 -6.69 -17.49
CA ILE A 149 -4.48 -7.06 -16.08
C ILE A 149 -4.43 -5.80 -15.22
N THR A 150 -5.03 -5.85 -14.03
CA THR A 150 -4.89 -4.79 -13.04
C THR A 150 -4.03 -5.26 -11.89
N ILE A 151 -3.04 -4.44 -11.52
CA ILE A 151 -2.23 -4.61 -10.31
C ILE A 151 -2.59 -3.47 -9.36
N LYS A 152 -3.08 -3.82 -8.17
CA LYS A 152 -3.36 -2.87 -7.08
C LYS A 152 -2.45 -3.13 -5.91
N ILE A 153 -1.91 -2.06 -5.33
CA ILE A 153 -1.23 -2.06 -4.04
C ILE A 153 -2.12 -1.29 -3.07
N LYS A 154 -2.46 -1.95 -1.97
CA LYS A 154 -3.29 -1.43 -0.89
C LYS A 154 -2.50 -1.35 0.39
N ILE A 155 -2.90 -0.45 1.27
CA ILE A 155 -2.36 -0.38 2.62
C ILE A 155 -2.79 -1.60 3.44
N ASP A 156 -1.86 -2.22 4.18
CA ASP A 156 -2.23 -3.22 5.18
C ASP A 156 -2.76 -2.51 6.42
N ILE A 157 -4.03 -2.74 6.74
CA ILE A 157 -4.71 -2.14 7.89
C ILE A 157 -4.50 -2.91 9.20
N LYS A 158 -3.84 -4.08 9.19
CA LYS A 158 -3.60 -4.89 10.40
C LYS A 158 -2.91 -4.12 11.53
N PRO A 159 -1.92 -3.24 11.28
CA PRO A 159 -1.35 -2.41 12.35
C PRO A 159 -2.41 -1.55 13.05
N LEU A 160 -3.35 -0.94 12.30
CA LEU A 160 -4.46 -0.17 12.89
C LEU A 160 -5.43 -1.08 13.67
N GLU A 161 -5.72 -2.28 13.16
CA GLU A 161 -6.57 -3.25 13.86
C GLU A 161 -6.02 -3.65 15.23
N ARG A 162 -4.68 -3.66 15.39
CA ARG A 162 -4.02 -3.92 16.67
C ARG A 162 -4.44 -2.89 17.72
N VAL A 163 -4.42 -1.60 17.38
CA VAL A 163 -4.82 -0.52 18.29
C VAL A 163 -6.30 -0.66 18.65
N ILE A 164 -7.16 -0.88 17.66
CA ILE A 164 -8.60 -1.09 17.86
C ILE A 164 -8.83 -2.25 18.83
N LYS A 165 -8.12 -3.38 18.66
CA LYS A 165 -8.22 -4.55 19.52
C LYS A 165 -7.81 -4.25 20.96
N VAL A 166 -6.71 -3.51 21.17
CA VAL A 166 -6.28 -3.10 22.52
C VAL A 166 -7.35 -2.27 23.21
N VAL A 167 -7.92 -1.28 22.52
CA VAL A 167 -8.98 -0.43 23.08
C VAL A 167 -10.27 -1.21 23.35
N LYS A 168 -10.68 -2.10 22.44
CA LYS A 168 -11.86 -2.98 22.64
C LYS A 168 -11.71 -3.90 23.85
N ASN A 169 -10.50 -4.35 24.14
CA ASN A 169 -10.23 -5.31 25.22
C ASN A 169 -10.16 -4.67 26.61
N LEU A 170 -10.24 -3.35 26.75
CA LEU A 170 -10.21 -2.68 28.05
C LEU A 170 -11.43 -3.03 28.92
N GLN A 171 -12.60 -3.05 28.30
CA GLN A 171 -13.90 -3.51 28.82
C GLN A 171 -14.95 -3.41 27.69
N GLN A 172 -16.07 -4.14 27.80
CA GLN A 172 -17.17 -3.96 26.85
C GLN A 172 -17.69 -2.51 26.94
N PRO A 173 -17.88 -1.81 25.80
CA PRO A 173 -18.34 -0.42 25.78
C PRO A 173 -19.78 -0.37 26.28
N THR A 174 -19.93 -0.11 27.58
CA THR A 174 -21.24 0.07 28.25
C THR A 174 -21.42 1.50 28.72
N LYS A 175 -20.36 2.33 28.63
CA LYS A 175 -20.33 3.75 29.02
C LYS A 175 -19.42 4.52 28.06
N ASP A 176 -19.81 5.73 27.69
CA ASP A 176 -18.99 6.61 26.84
C ASP A 176 -17.65 6.97 27.49
N ASN A 177 -17.66 7.11 28.81
CA ASN A 177 -16.50 7.38 29.65
C ASN A 177 -16.15 6.15 30.49
N LEU A 178 -14.97 5.60 30.26
CA LEU A 178 -14.42 4.45 30.97
C LEU A 178 -13.25 4.90 31.84
N GLU A 179 -13.33 4.64 33.13
CA GLU A 179 -12.20 4.86 34.03
C GLU A 179 -11.20 3.70 33.90
N ILE A 180 -9.95 3.99 33.55
CA ILE A 180 -8.88 3.00 33.41
C ILE A 180 -7.63 3.44 34.17
N SER A 181 -6.82 2.48 34.60
CA SER A 181 -5.51 2.81 35.18
C SER A 181 -4.57 3.38 34.13
N GLN A 182 -3.62 4.21 34.57
CA GLN A 182 -2.55 4.73 33.73
C GLN A 182 -1.77 3.60 33.02
N ALA A 183 -1.56 2.46 33.70
CA ALA A 183 -0.90 1.29 33.11
C ALA A 183 -1.68 0.73 31.90
N ARG A 184 -3.01 0.69 31.97
CA ARG A 184 -3.85 0.27 30.83
C ARG A 184 -3.81 1.29 29.70
N PHE A 185 -3.79 2.57 30.01
CA PHE A 185 -3.60 3.62 29.00
C PHE A 185 -2.25 3.51 28.29
N ASN A 186 -1.18 3.20 29.02
CA ASN A 186 0.14 2.98 28.45
C ASN A 186 0.19 1.82 27.45
N LEU A 187 -0.68 0.80 27.58
CA LEU A 187 -0.83 -0.25 26.56
C LEU A 187 -1.40 0.29 25.24
N ILE A 188 -2.32 1.26 25.31
CA ILE A 188 -2.84 1.94 24.12
C ILE A 188 -1.71 2.72 23.44
N ASN A 189 -0.96 3.52 24.20
CA ASN A 189 0.18 4.29 23.67
C ASN A 189 1.23 3.36 23.04
N THR A 190 1.55 2.25 23.71
CA THR A 190 2.49 1.25 23.17
C THR A 190 2.00 0.67 21.85
N ALA A 191 0.71 0.35 21.74
CA ALA A 191 0.12 -0.15 20.51
C ALA A 191 0.15 0.90 19.38
N ILE A 192 -0.11 2.16 19.72
CA ILE A 192 -0.03 3.31 18.79
C ILE A 192 1.41 3.49 18.29
N ASP A 193 2.39 3.52 19.19
CA ASP A 193 3.79 3.72 18.84
C ASP A 193 4.32 2.58 17.97
N THR A 194 3.93 1.34 18.29
CA THR A 194 4.28 0.18 17.47
C THR A 194 3.65 0.28 16.08
N THR A 195 2.38 0.72 15.99
CA THR A 195 1.69 0.93 14.71
C THR A 195 2.38 2.00 13.86
N LYS A 196 2.78 3.12 14.48
CA LYS A 196 3.55 4.18 13.79
C LYS A 196 4.89 3.66 13.27
N LYS A 197 5.60 2.86 14.06
CA LYS A 197 6.87 2.23 13.67
C LYS A 197 6.69 1.24 12.50
N ASP A 198 5.64 0.43 12.51
CA ASP A 198 5.35 -0.53 11.43
C ASP A 198 5.16 0.20 10.09
N TYR A 199 4.40 1.30 10.06
CA TYR A 199 4.22 2.09 8.85
C TYR A 199 5.47 2.91 8.47
N GLN A 200 6.26 3.37 9.44
CA GLN A 200 7.55 4.02 9.13
C GLN A 200 8.51 3.03 8.46
N ALA A 201 8.61 1.80 8.97
CA ALA A 201 9.43 0.76 8.37
C ALA A 201 8.98 0.43 6.94
N MET A 202 7.68 0.43 6.68
CA MET A 202 7.12 0.31 5.32
C MET A 202 7.60 1.45 4.41
N LEU A 203 7.54 2.71 4.86
CA LEU A 203 8.04 3.85 4.07
C LEU A 203 9.54 3.78 3.80
N ASP A 204 10.32 3.36 4.80
CA ASP A 204 11.77 3.19 4.67
C ASP A 204 12.10 2.11 3.64
N GLU A 205 11.39 0.98 3.67
CA GLU A 205 11.55 -0.11 2.69
C GLU A 205 11.18 0.36 1.27
N MET A 206 10.07 1.09 1.11
CA MET A 206 9.68 1.66 -0.19
C MET A 206 10.71 2.65 -0.72
N SER A 207 11.23 3.53 0.14
CA SER A 207 12.28 4.49 -0.21
C SER A 207 13.55 3.78 -0.66
N GLN A 208 13.98 2.74 0.06
CA GLN A 208 15.14 1.92 -0.33
C GLN A 208 14.94 1.25 -1.69
N ARG A 209 13.76 0.66 -1.93
CA ARG A 209 13.43 0.01 -3.22
C ARG A 209 13.40 1.01 -4.37
N TYR A 210 12.82 2.20 -4.16
CA TYR A 210 12.85 3.29 -5.13
C TYR A 210 14.30 3.71 -5.45
N ASN A 211 15.12 3.93 -4.43
CA ASN A 211 16.52 4.32 -4.59
C ASN A 211 17.34 3.24 -5.32
N ALA A 212 17.10 1.97 -5.03
CA ALA A 212 17.74 0.85 -5.73
C ALA A 212 17.32 0.77 -7.21
N ALA A 213 16.02 0.93 -7.51
CA ALA A 213 15.51 0.99 -8.87
C ALA A 213 16.11 2.17 -9.65
N ASN A 214 16.21 3.34 -9.01
CA ASN A 214 16.82 4.54 -9.60
C ASN A 214 18.32 4.33 -9.87
N ALA A 215 19.07 3.76 -8.91
CA ALA A 215 20.49 3.47 -9.08
C ALA A 215 20.77 2.46 -10.21
N ASN A 216 19.89 1.48 -10.41
CA ASN A 216 19.97 0.54 -11.51
C ASN A 216 19.62 1.20 -12.86
N PHE A 217 18.67 2.14 -12.88
CA PHE A 217 18.34 2.91 -14.08
C PHE A 217 19.52 3.78 -14.56
N VAL A 218 20.25 4.42 -13.64
CA VAL A 218 21.40 5.29 -13.96
C VAL A 218 22.62 4.50 -14.50
N LYS A 219 22.67 3.18 -14.30
CA LYS A 219 23.77 2.31 -14.75
C LYS A 219 23.57 1.70 -16.15
N ILE A 220 22.43 1.91 -16.81
CA ILE A 220 22.04 1.35 -18.13
C ILE A 220 22.02 2.44 -19.20
#